data_AF-A0A2H0W7E0-F1
#
_entry.id   AF-A0A2H0W7E0-F1
#
_cell.length_a   1.000
_cell.length_b   1.000
_cell.length_c   1.000
_cell.angle_alpha   90.00
_cell.angle_beta   90.00
_cell.angle_gamma   90.00
#
_symmetry.space_group_name_H-M   'P 1'
#
loop_
_entity.id
_entity.type
_entity.pdbx_description
1 polymer ?
#
loop_
_entity_poly.entity_id
_entity_poly.type
_entity_poly.pdbx_seq_one_letter_code
_entity_poly.pdbx_strand_id
1 'polypeptide(L)'
;MERSLKNPVACQLCRRMLQKFVRSTRLHENPSLIPLNQSKSFITTCLIITQSIRVIMNNSVFVDANVLLESFLKDRKGAEKAQKYIASHDVVISPLTAHLFVYFGQKDGISLEVLLGLLKSHRVTDCGNAEVMWAVHNIQGNDFEDALQVACAVVNNCKTFVTFDKNLANRYKKFILMKLL
;
A
#
# COMPACT_ATOMS: atom_id res chain seq x y z
N MET A 1 22.32 2.81 -9.58
CA MET A 1 22.46 1.40 -9.18
C MET A 1 21.06 0.87 -8.86
N GLU A 2 20.28 0.59 -9.91
CA GLU A 2 18.88 0.16 -9.79
C GLU A 2 18.83 -1.32 -9.36
N ARG A 3 18.31 -1.61 -8.17
CA ARG A 3 18.01 -2.98 -7.76
C ARG A 3 16.61 -3.35 -8.21
N SER A 4 16.60 -4.04 -9.35
CA SER A 4 15.56 -4.92 -9.86
C SER A 4 14.96 -5.83 -8.77
N LEU A 5 13.75 -5.53 -8.30
CA LEU A 5 12.84 -6.51 -7.71
C LEU A 5 12.08 -7.23 -8.84
N LYS A 6 12.81 -8.02 -9.63
CA LYS A 6 12.20 -9.05 -10.48
C LYS A 6 11.94 -10.24 -9.59
N ASN A 7 10.69 -10.41 -9.13
CA ASN A 7 10.24 -11.68 -8.59
C ASN A 7 10.35 -12.73 -9.73
N PRO A 8 11.32 -13.66 -9.68
CA PRO A 8 11.66 -14.50 -10.82
C PRO A 8 10.55 -15.51 -11.15
N VAL A 9 9.67 -15.81 -10.19
CA VAL A 9 8.57 -16.77 -10.35
C VAL A 9 7.43 -16.16 -11.18
N ALA A 10 7.05 -14.91 -10.89
CA ALA A 10 6.03 -14.19 -11.68
C ALA A 10 6.49 -13.97 -13.13
N CYS A 11 7.78 -13.68 -13.33
CA CYS A 11 8.37 -13.55 -14.64
C CYS A 11 8.38 -14.90 -15.39
N GLN A 12 8.72 -16.01 -14.73
CA GLN A 12 8.72 -17.34 -15.34
C GLN A 12 7.32 -17.83 -15.73
N LEU A 13 6.30 -17.57 -14.90
CA LEU A 13 4.93 -17.97 -15.20
C LEU A 13 4.37 -17.19 -16.40
N CYS A 14 4.60 -15.88 -16.42
CA CYS A 14 4.23 -15.02 -17.55
C CYS A 14 4.97 -15.45 -18.84
N ARG A 15 6.26 -15.78 -18.74
CA ARG A 15 7.06 -16.27 -19.87
C ARG A 15 6.59 -17.63 -20.39
N ARG A 16 6.21 -18.55 -19.50
CA ARG A 16 5.66 -19.87 -19.86
C ARG A 16 4.28 -19.76 -20.51
N MET A 17 3.45 -18.84 -20.04
CA MET A 17 2.14 -18.57 -20.65
C MET A 17 2.31 -17.94 -22.04
N LEU A 18 3.21 -16.95 -22.19
CA LEU A 18 3.54 -16.38 -23.50
C LEU A 18 4.07 -17.44 -24.46
N GLN A 19 4.95 -18.33 -24.00
CA GLN A 19 5.53 -19.40 -24.82
C GLN A 19 4.50 -20.45 -25.23
N LYS A 20 3.57 -20.84 -24.35
CA LYS A 20 2.46 -21.73 -24.70
C LYS A 20 1.53 -21.07 -25.73
N PHE A 21 1.30 -19.77 -25.61
CA PHE A 21 0.48 -19.01 -26.56
C PHE A 21 1.12 -18.92 -27.95
N VAL A 22 2.41 -18.52 -28.05
CA VAL A 22 3.16 -18.47 -29.32
C VAL A 22 3.18 -19.84 -30.02
N ARG A 23 3.27 -20.93 -29.24
CA ARG A 23 3.21 -22.30 -29.77
C ARG A 23 1.80 -22.70 -30.23
N SER A 24 0.76 -22.22 -29.55
CA SER A 24 -0.64 -22.51 -29.87
C SER A 24 -1.14 -21.82 -31.13
N THR A 25 -0.55 -20.69 -31.51
CA THR A 25 -1.05 -19.84 -32.60
C THR A 25 -0.29 -20.00 -33.93
N ARG A 26 0.70 -20.90 -34.03
CA ARG A 26 1.60 -21.01 -35.21
C ARG A 26 2.03 -19.64 -35.77
N LEU A 27 2.41 -18.70 -34.90
CA LEU A 27 2.87 -17.36 -35.30
C LEU A 27 4.25 -17.34 -35.98
N HIS A 28 4.68 -18.45 -36.57
CA HIS A 28 5.94 -18.53 -37.32
C HIS A 28 5.79 -18.25 -38.81
N GLU A 29 4.57 -18.02 -39.33
CA GLU A 29 4.38 -17.72 -40.74
C GLU A 29 3.48 -16.47 -40.92
N ASN A 30 4.13 -15.38 -41.34
CA ASN A 30 3.56 -14.13 -41.88
C ASN A 30 2.77 -13.18 -40.92
N PRO A 31 3.37 -12.04 -40.48
CA PRO A 31 2.75 -11.10 -39.53
C PRO A 31 1.66 -10.16 -40.11
N SER A 32 1.17 -10.37 -41.34
CA SER A 32 0.29 -9.43 -42.03
C SER A 32 -1.22 -9.70 -41.95
N LEU A 33 -1.67 -10.74 -41.23
CA LEU A 33 -3.10 -11.07 -41.12
C LEU A 33 -3.47 -11.54 -39.71
N ILE A 34 -3.57 -10.61 -38.75
CA ILE A 34 -4.26 -10.86 -37.48
C ILE A 34 -5.68 -10.29 -37.60
N PRO A 35 -6.75 -11.11 -37.51
CA PRO A 35 -8.12 -10.62 -37.54
C PRO A 35 -8.39 -9.68 -36.36
N LEU A 36 -8.90 -8.48 -36.64
CA LEU A 36 -9.17 -7.41 -35.65
C LEU A 36 -10.08 -7.85 -34.48
N ASN A 37 -10.87 -8.91 -34.66
CA ASN A 37 -11.76 -9.44 -33.62
C ASN A 37 -11.05 -10.35 -32.59
N GLN A 38 -9.88 -10.93 -32.91
CA GLN A 38 -9.12 -11.74 -31.95
C GLN A 38 -8.24 -10.90 -31.00
N SER A 39 -7.87 -9.67 -31.41
CA SER A 39 -7.08 -8.77 -30.57
C SER A 39 -7.88 -8.17 -29.39
N LYS A 40 -9.19 -7.89 -29.59
CA LYS A 40 -10.07 -7.37 -28.53
C LYS A 40 -10.23 -8.35 -27.37
N SER A 41 -10.50 -9.62 -27.67
CA SER A 41 -10.61 -10.69 -26.65
C SER A 41 -9.32 -10.86 -25.85
N PHE A 42 -8.16 -10.65 -26.48
CA PHE A 42 -6.85 -10.83 -25.84
C PHE A 42 -6.48 -9.65 -24.95
N ILE A 43 -6.76 -8.41 -25.39
CA ILE A 43 -6.59 -7.20 -24.57
C ILE A 43 -7.47 -7.29 -23.32
N THR A 44 -8.72 -7.73 -23.46
CA THR A 44 -9.62 -7.96 -22.32
C THR A 44 -9.09 -9.04 -21.38
N THR A 45 -8.59 -10.16 -21.89
CA THR A 45 -8.03 -11.24 -21.05
C THR A 45 -6.74 -10.81 -20.34
N CYS A 46 -5.88 -10.03 -21.00
CA CYS A 46 -4.65 -9.52 -20.41
C CYS A 46 -4.92 -8.45 -19.35
N LEU A 47 -5.93 -7.60 -19.54
CA LEU A 47 -6.44 -6.65 -18.53
C LEU A 47 -7.08 -7.36 -17.34
N ILE A 48 -7.83 -8.45 -17.59
CA ILE A 48 -8.42 -9.27 -16.52
C ILE A 48 -7.32 -9.98 -15.73
N ILE A 49 -6.26 -10.47 -16.38
CA ILE A 49 -5.14 -11.11 -15.68
C ILE A 49 -4.32 -10.08 -14.88
N THR A 50 -4.09 -8.86 -15.39
CA THR A 50 -3.41 -7.81 -14.60
C THR A 50 -4.27 -7.29 -13.46
N GLN A 51 -5.60 -7.21 -13.61
CA GLN A 51 -6.51 -6.92 -12.51
C GLN A 51 -6.59 -8.07 -11.49
N SER A 52 -6.63 -9.32 -11.95
CA SER A 52 -6.71 -10.51 -11.08
C SER A 52 -5.41 -10.78 -10.34
N ILE A 53 -4.24 -10.44 -10.91
CA ILE A 53 -2.94 -10.46 -10.21
C ILE A 53 -2.83 -9.30 -9.21
N ARG A 54 -3.56 -8.19 -9.39
CA ARG A 54 -3.69 -7.13 -8.38
C ARG A 54 -4.53 -7.55 -7.17
N VAL A 55 -5.27 -8.65 -7.27
CA VAL A 55 -5.94 -9.35 -6.14
C VAL A 55 -5.02 -10.42 -5.54
N ILE A 56 -3.69 -10.25 -5.60
CA ILE A 56 -2.86 -10.80 -4.51
C ILE A 56 -3.27 -10.00 -3.29
N MET A 57 -4.09 -10.60 -2.43
CA MET A 57 -4.54 -10.02 -1.17
C MET A 57 -3.33 -9.42 -0.44
N ASN A 58 -3.21 -8.10 -0.50
CA ASN A 58 -2.12 -7.39 0.14
C ASN A 58 -2.38 -7.46 1.64
N ASN A 59 -1.73 -8.40 2.33
CA ASN A 59 -1.81 -8.51 3.79
C ASN A 59 -1.06 -7.37 4.50
N SER A 60 -0.67 -6.32 3.77
CA SER A 60 -0.03 -5.15 4.34
C SER A 60 -0.95 -4.41 5.28
N VAL A 61 -0.32 -3.81 6.28
CA VAL A 61 -1.01 -3.10 7.33
C VAL A 61 -0.57 -1.65 7.32
N PHE A 62 -1.52 -0.74 7.16
CA PHE A 62 -1.26 0.69 7.25
C PHE A 62 -1.25 1.11 8.72
N VAL A 63 -0.25 1.87 9.12
CA VAL A 63 -0.17 2.42 10.48
C VAL A 63 -0.43 3.92 10.47
N ASP A 64 -1.28 4.34 11.39
CA ASP A 64 -1.45 5.74 11.78
C ASP A 64 -0.10 6.32 12.27
N ALA A 65 0.09 7.63 12.07
CA ALA A 65 1.23 8.36 12.58
C ALA A 65 1.39 8.23 14.11
N ASN A 66 0.29 8.17 14.87
CA ASN A 66 0.38 7.99 16.31
C ASN A 66 1.01 6.64 16.69
N VAL A 67 0.68 5.54 16.00
CA VAL A 67 1.26 4.22 16.26
C VAL A 67 2.75 4.22 15.98
N LEU A 68 3.15 4.87 14.88
CA LEU A 68 4.55 4.99 14.52
C LEU A 68 5.31 5.79 15.60
N LEU A 69 4.80 6.96 16.00
CA LEU A 69 5.40 7.78 17.08
C LEU A 69 5.50 7.03 18.40
N GLU A 70 4.43 6.36 18.83
CA GLU A 70 4.40 5.53 20.05
C GLU A 70 5.48 4.45 20.03
N SER A 71 5.74 3.83 18.88
CA SER A 71 6.74 2.77 18.78
C SER A 71 8.18 3.24 19.00
N PHE A 72 8.46 4.54 18.83
CA PHE A 72 9.83 5.07 18.88
C PHE A 72 10.12 5.94 20.08
N LEU A 73 9.11 6.56 20.67
CA LEU A 73 9.29 7.42 21.82
C LEU A 73 9.31 6.58 23.10
N LYS A 74 10.42 6.68 23.83
CA LYS A 74 10.61 5.97 25.10
C LYS A 74 9.54 6.44 26.09
N ASP A 75 9.13 5.53 26.97
CA ASP A 75 8.20 5.78 28.09
C ASP A 75 6.74 6.07 27.71
N ARG A 76 6.36 5.89 26.44
CA ARG A 76 4.95 5.98 26.06
C ARG A 76 4.19 4.68 26.37
N LYS A 77 2.95 4.83 26.84
CA LYS A 77 2.10 3.70 27.29
C LYS A 77 1.86 2.67 26.20
N GLY A 78 1.83 3.07 24.93
CA GLY A 78 1.61 2.19 23.78
C GLY A 78 2.87 1.59 23.17
N ALA A 79 4.07 1.98 23.64
CA ALA A 79 5.32 1.71 22.94
C ALA A 79 5.59 0.23 22.69
N GLU A 80 5.53 -0.60 23.73
CA GLU A 80 5.78 -2.05 23.60
C GLU A 80 4.80 -2.71 22.62
N LYS A 81 3.53 -2.32 22.69
CA LYS A 81 2.48 -2.88 21.83
C LYS A 81 2.65 -2.44 20.38
N ALA A 82 2.99 -1.18 20.15
CA ALA A 82 3.27 -0.65 18.82
C ALA A 82 4.52 -1.31 18.20
N GLN A 83 5.62 -1.41 18.95
CA GLN A 83 6.86 -2.05 18.51
C GLN A 83 6.62 -3.53 18.14
N LYS A 84 5.95 -4.29 19.01
CA LYS A 84 5.62 -5.69 18.76
C LYS A 84 4.74 -5.85 17.52
N TYR A 85 3.78 -4.96 17.34
CA TYR A 85 2.88 -5.02 16.20
C TYR A 85 3.62 -4.70 14.89
N ILE A 86 4.42 -3.63 14.86
CA ILE A 86 5.21 -3.24 13.69
C ILE A 86 6.21 -4.33 13.32
N ALA A 87 6.91 -4.91 14.29
CA ALA A 87 7.90 -5.97 14.05
C ALA A 87 7.31 -7.27 13.50
N SER A 88 6.00 -7.50 13.65
CA SER A 88 5.33 -8.75 13.26
C SER A 88 4.49 -8.65 11.98
N HIS A 89 4.44 -7.48 11.34
CA HIS A 89 3.59 -7.23 10.18
C HIS A 89 4.35 -6.52 9.05
N ASP A 90 3.90 -6.71 7.81
CA ASP A 90 4.33 -5.91 6.67
C ASP A 90 3.68 -4.53 6.74
N VAL A 91 4.32 -3.62 7.47
CA VAL A 91 3.83 -2.27 7.73
C VAL A 91 4.10 -1.35 6.54
N VAL A 92 3.07 -0.61 6.16
CA VAL A 92 3.14 0.48 5.19
C VAL A 92 2.74 1.80 5.82
N ILE A 93 3.30 2.88 5.28
CA ILE A 93 3.04 4.26 5.69
C ILE A 93 2.79 5.11 4.44
N SER A 94 2.27 6.33 4.60
CA SER A 94 2.18 7.32 3.51
C SER A 94 3.16 8.48 3.72
N PRO A 95 3.35 9.35 2.71
CA PRO A 95 4.05 10.62 2.87
C PRO A 95 3.47 11.49 3.97
N LEU A 96 2.15 11.45 4.19
CA LEU A 96 1.49 12.14 5.29
C LEU A 96 1.92 11.57 6.65
N THR A 97 1.90 10.24 6.81
CA THR A 97 2.41 9.57 8.02
C THR A 97 3.86 9.94 8.29
N ALA A 98 4.71 9.94 7.25
CA ALA A 98 6.12 10.31 7.36
C ALA A 98 6.30 11.78 7.76
N HIS A 99 5.51 12.70 7.17
CA HIS A 99 5.53 14.11 7.53
C HIS A 99 5.19 14.34 9.00
N LEU A 100 4.09 13.74 9.48
CA LEU A 100 3.65 13.86 10.88
C LEU A 100 4.67 13.23 11.82
N PHE A 101 5.19 12.06 11.48
CA PHE A 101 6.22 11.37 12.25
C PHE A 101 7.48 12.24 12.42
N VAL A 102 7.98 12.84 11.34
CA VAL A 102 9.15 13.72 11.41
C VAL A 102 8.83 14.99 12.20
N TYR A 103 7.71 15.64 11.90
CA TYR A 103 7.31 16.88 12.55
C TYR A 103 7.20 16.72 14.08
N PHE A 104 6.44 15.73 14.55
CA PHE A 104 6.26 15.49 15.97
C PHE A 104 7.50 14.88 16.62
N GLY A 105 8.25 14.03 15.92
CA GLY A 105 9.52 13.49 16.43
C GLY A 105 10.57 14.58 16.69
N GLN A 106 10.68 15.56 15.79
CA GLN A 106 11.56 16.72 16.00
C GLN A 106 11.07 17.61 17.15
N LYS A 107 9.76 17.78 17.29
CA LYS A 107 9.16 18.52 18.41
C LYS A 107 9.48 17.87 19.77
N ASP A 108 9.60 16.55 19.79
CA ASP A 108 10.00 15.75 20.97
C ASP A 108 11.54 15.66 21.13
N GLY A 109 12.32 16.41 20.35
CA GLY A 109 13.78 16.52 20.49
C GLY A 109 14.60 15.44 19.79
N ILE A 110 13.99 14.61 18.94
CA ILE A 110 14.71 13.60 18.16
C ILE A 110 15.39 14.25 16.96
N SER A 111 16.64 13.87 16.69
CA SER A 111 17.35 14.37 15.51
C SER A 111 16.72 13.89 14.21
N LEU A 112 16.73 14.75 13.19
CA LEU A 112 16.20 14.43 11.87
C LEU A 112 16.84 13.17 11.27
N GLU A 113 18.16 13.00 11.46
CA GLU A 113 18.89 11.83 10.97
C GLU A 113 18.32 10.51 11.51
N VAL A 114 18.02 10.46 12.81
CA VAL A 114 17.42 9.28 13.46
C VAL A 114 16.03 9.02 12.86
N LEU A 115 15.19 10.05 12.74
CA LEU A 115 13.83 9.93 12.19
C LEU A 115 13.85 9.42 10.74
N LEU A 116 14.73 9.97 9.89
CA LEU A 116 14.89 9.52 8.51
C LEU A 116 15.46 8.09 8.44
N GLY A 117 16.34 7.71 9.37
CA GLY A 117 16.82 6.34 9.51
C GLY A 117 15.70 5.34 9.75
N LEU A 118 14.74 5.70 10.61
CA LEU A 118 13.58 4.86 10.94
C LEU A 118 12.57 4.76 9.79
N LEU A 119 12.37 5.84 9.03
CA LEU A 119 11.46 5.80 7.87
C LEU A 119 11.96 4.86 6.76
N LYS A 120 13.29 4.69 6.62
CA LYS A 120 13.87 3.83 5.57
C LYS A 120 13.51 2.35 5.70
N SER A 121 13.08 1.87 6.87
CA SER A 121 12.67 0.48 7.05
C SER A 121 11.22 0.20 6.64
N HIS A 122 10.47 1.22 6.23
CA HIS A 122 9.06 1.11 5.91
C HIS A 122 8.81 1.30 4.41
N ARG A 123 7.85 0.56 3.86
CA ARG A 123 7.36 0.81 2.52
C ARG A 123 6.41 2.01 2.57
N VAL A 124 6.65 2.99 1.69
CA VAL A 124 5.83 4.20 1.57
C VAL A 124 4.85 4.03 0.40
N THR A 125 3.57 4.28 0.62
CA THR A 125 2.51 4.26 -0.39
C THR A 125 2.37 5.61 -1.08
N ASP A 126 1.57 5.67 -2.15
CA ASP A 126 1.22 6.95 -2.76
C ASP A 126 0.23 7.72 -1.87
N CYS A 127 0.22 9.05 -2.03
CA CYS A 127 -0.76 9.96 -1.45
C CYS A 127 -0.97 11.10 -2.46
N GLY A 128 -1.74 10.83 -3.50
CA GLY A 128 -2.00 11.72 -4.61
C GLY A 128 -3.47 12.05 -4.75
N ASN A 129 -3.89 12.31 -5.99
CA ASN A 129 -5.25 12.77 -6.28
C ASN A 129 -6.32 11.74 -5.86
N ALA A 130 -6.05 10.44 -6.00
CA ALA A 130 -7.03 9.41 -5.64
C ALA A 130 -7.32 9.38 -4.14
N GLU A 131 -6.28 9.45 -3.31
CA GLU A 131 -6.38 9.53 -1.84
C GLU A 131 -7.07 10.82 -1.40
N VAL A 132 -6.69 11.96 -1.97
CA VAL A 132 -7.31 13.26 -1.67
C VAL A 132 -8.79 13.26 -2.01
N MET A 133 -9.16 12.81 -3.20
CA MET A 133 -10.57 12.75 -3.61
C MET A 133 -11.36 11.78 -2.75
N TRP A 134 -10.80 10.63 -2.38
CA TRP A 134 -11.44 9.73 -1.43
C TRP A 134 -11.67 10.42 -0.08
N ALA A 135 -10.67 11.11 0.45
CA ALA A 135 -10.75 11.80 1.74
C ALA A 135 -11.81 12.90 1.73
N VAL A 136 -11.89 13.72 0.67
CA VAL A 136 -12.91 14.77 0.53
C VAL A 136 -14.33 14.21 0.60
N HIS A 137 -14.59 13.06 -0.05
CA HIS A 137 -15.92 12.45 -0.06
C HIS A 137 -16.28 11.70 1.22
N ASN A 138 -15.28 11.27 1.99
CA ASN A 138 -15.46 10.39 3.14
C ASN A 138 -15.05 11.02 4.47
N ILE A 139 -14.78 12.33 4.49
CA ILE A 139 -14.42 13.07 5.71
C ILE A 139 -15.49 12.91 6.78
N GLN A 140 -15.06 12.60 8.00
CA GLN A 140 -15.94 12.47 9.17
C GLN A 140 -15.37 13.27 10.34
N GLY A 141 -16.25 13.87 11.13
CA GLY A 141 -15.83 14.63 12.32
C GLY A 141 -15.06 15.91 12.00
N ASN A 142 -15.15 16.42 10.76
CA ASN A 142 -14.40 17.58 10.27
C ASN A 142 -12.87 17.43 10.38
N ASP A 143 -12.38 16.18 10.32
CA ASP A 143 -10.95 15.87 10.39
C ASP A 143 -10.46 15.31 9.05
N PHE A 144 -9.86 16.19 8.25
CA PHE A 144 -9.35 15.83 6.94
C PHE A 144 -8.06 15.00 7.02
N GLU A 145 -7.25 15.20 8.06
CA GLU A 145 -6.00 14.45 8.25
C GLU A 145 -6.30 12.98 8.45
N ASP A 146 -7.23 12.66 9.36
CA ASP A 146 -7.73 11.31 9.59
C ASP A 146 -8.29 10.68 8.31
N ALA A 147 -9.13 11.44 7.60
CA ALA A 147 -9.75 10.98 6.36
C ALA A 147 -8.68 10.63 5.31
N LEU A 148 -7.63 11.45 5.19
CA LEU A 148 -6.56 11.29 4.23
C LEU A 148 -5.63 10.13 4.59
N GLN A 149 -5.34 9.91 5.87
CA GLN A 149 -4.59 8.73 6.30
C GLN A 149 -5.35 7.44 5.99
N VAL A 150 -6.64 7.38 6.29
CA VAL A 150 -7.49 6.22 5.96
C VAL A 150 -7.58 6.05 4.44
N ALA A 151 -7.69 7.15 3.68
CA ALA A 151 -7.69 7.12 2.22
C ALA A 151 -6.43 6.44 1.67
N CYS A 152 -5.26 6.78 2.20
CA CYS A 152 -3.99 6.16 1.79
C CYS A 152 -4.05 4.66 1.96
N ALA A 153 -4.59 4.16 3.08
CA ALA A 153 -4.72 2.73 3.32
C ALA A 153 -5.72 2.06 2.35
N VAL A 154 -6.90 2.65 2.18
CA VAL A 154 -7.99 2.10 1.35
C VAL A 154 -7.58 2.07 -0.13
N VAL A 155 -7.11 3.19 -0.67
CA VAL A 155 -6.77 3.32 -2.10
C VAL A 155 -5.56 2.45 -2.47
N ASN A 156 -4.61 2.27 -1.55
CA ASN A 156 -3.45 1.40 -1.74
C ASN A 156 -3.72 -0.07 -1.35
N ASN A 157 -4.99 -0.45 -1.18
CA ASN A 157 -5.44 -1.82 -0.90
C ASN A 157 -4.80 -2.45 0.33
N CYS A 158 -4.56 -1.68 1.39
CA CYS A 158 -4.14 -2.23 2.67
C CYS A 158 -5.29 -3.03 3.29
N LYS A 159 -4.98 -4.17 3.89
CA LYS A 159 -6.01 -5.01 4.53
C LYS A 159 -6.52 -4.39 5.81
N THR A 160 -5.61 -3.78 6.57
CA THR A 160 -5.85 -3.30 7.93
C THR A 160 -5.30 -1.90 8.09
N PHE A 161 -6.02 -1.05 8.83
CA PHE A 161 -5.53 0.22 9.34
C PHE A 161 -5.38 0.13 10.87
N VAL A 162 -4.24 0.55 11.40
CA VAL A 162 -3.90 0.40 12.82
C VAL A 162 -3.77 1.76 13.46
N THR A 163 -4.42 1.95 14.60
CA THR A 163 -4.43 3.21 15.34
C THR A 163 -4.57 2.96 16.84
N PHE A 164 -4.20 3.93 17.65
CA PHE A 164 -4.61 4.02 19.07
C PHE A 164 -5.90 4.85 19.26
N ASP A 165 -6.36 5.56 18.23
CA ASP A 165 -7.55 6.39 18.30
C ASP A 165 -8.83 5.57 18.08
N LYS A 166 -9.57 5.38 19.19
CA LYS A 166 -10.85 4.67 19.19
C LYS A 166 -11.94 5.40 18.40
N ASN A 167 -11.93 6.73 18.37
CA ASN A 167 -12.92 7.52 17.65
C ASN A 167 -12.68 7.40 16.14
N LEU A 168 -11.43 7.53 15.68
CA LEU A 168 -11.02 7.28 14.30
C LEU A 168 -11.42 5.85 13.87
N ALA A 169 -11.09 4.84 14.68
CA ALA A 169 -11.50 3.45 14.44
C ALA A 169 -13.02 3.31 14.26
N ASN A 170 -13.81 3.95 15.11
CA ASN A 170 -15.26 3.88 15.04
C ASN A 170 -15.84 4.59 13.79
N ARG A 171 -15.27 5.73 13.40
CA ARG A 171 -15.69 6.50 12.22
C ARG A 171 -15.46 5.73 10.91
N TYR A 172 -14.31 5.05 10.80
CA TYR A 172 -13.86 4.50 9.51
C TYR A 172 -13.95 2.97 9.35
N LYS A 173 -14.37 2.23 10.38
CA LYS A 173 -14.50 0.74 10.34
C LYS A 173 -15.38 0.15 9.22
N LYS A 174 -16.21 0.95 8.57
CA LYS A 174 -17.02 0.51 7.42
C LYS A 174 -16.24 0.44 6.12
N PHE A 175 -15.09 1.10 6.03
CA PHE A 175 -14.28 1.20 4.81
C PHE A 175 -13.09 0.25 4.79
N ILE A 176 -12.51 -0.01 5.96
CA ILE A 176 -11.33 -0.85 6.13
C ILE A 176 -11.37 -1.55 7.48
N LEU A 177 -10.70 -2.70 7.59
CA LEU A 177 -10.54 -3.38 8.87
C LEU A 177 -9.69 -2.51 9.80
N MET A 178 -10.31 -2.00 10.87
CA MET A 178 -9.61 -1.21 11.87
C MET A 178 -9.06 -2.12 12.96
N LYS A 179 -7.79 -1.92 13.31
CA LYS A 179 -7.13 -2.57 14.44
C LYS A 179 -6.76 -1.52 15.48
N LEU A 180 -7.47 -1.54 16.60
CA LEU A 180 -7.12 -0.73 17.77
C LEU A 180 -5.97 -1.41 18.53
N LEU A 181 -4.90 -0.67 18.78
CA LEU A 181 -3.85 -1.04 19.73
C LEU A 181 -4.09 -0.39 21.10
#